data_AF-A0A2Z6FCD2-F1
#
_entry.id   AF-A0A2Z6FCD2-F1
#
_cell.length_a   1.000
_cell.length_b   1.000
_cell.length_c   1.000
_cell.angle_alpha   90.00
_cell.angle_beta   90.00
_cell.angle_gamma   90.00
#
_symmetry.space_group_name_H-M   'P 1'
#
loop_
_entity.id
_entity.type
_entity.pdbx_description
1 polymer ?
#
loop_
_entity_poly.entity_id
_entity_poly.type
_entity_poly.pdbx_seq_one_letter_code
_entity_poly.pdbx_strand_id
1 'polypeptide(L)'
;FLGGAGVRGLEIGGKFVSFTAIGVYLESDAVSVLAEKWKGKDAEEIAGSFEFFQDVSAGPFEKFTKVTMILPLSGQQYSEKVSENCVAFWKAIGTYTDAEAAAVEKFKEVFEPENFPPGSSILFTYSPTGSLTIAFSKDGSVPEAGVTVIENKALTRVILESIIGEHGVSPAAKKSLATRMSEFMGGVEEVKERVQVEQAVIA
;
A
#
# COMPACT_ATOMS: atom_id res chain seq x y z
N PHE A 1 -10.24 2.00 7.55
CA PHE A 1 -10.75 0.63 7.31
C PHE A 1 -9.76 -0.17 6.45
N LEU A 2 -9.85 -1.50 6.43
CA LEU A 2 -9.02 -2.33 5.53
C LEU A 2 -9.51 -2.19 4.09
N GLY A 3 -8.71 -1.52 3.26
CA GLY A 3 -8.96 -1.33 1.83
C GLY A 3 -8.66 -2.61 1.05
N GLY A 4 -7.51 -3.24 1.29
CA GLY A 4 -7.13 -4.50 0.64
C GLY A 4 -5.93 -5.15 1.30
N ALA A 5 -5.69 -6.43 1.01
CA ALA A 5 -4.52 -7.15 1.51
C ALA A 5 -4.00 -8.17 0.50
N GLY A 6 -2.70 -8.47 0.57
CA GLY A 6 -2.08 -9.46 -0.29
C GLY A 6 -0.64 -9.76 0.09
N VAL A 7 -0.06 -10.78 -0.55
CA VAL A 7 1.32 -11.17 -0.33
C VAL A 7 2.27 -10.43 -1.27
N ARG A 8 3.52 -10.27 -0.86
CA ARG A 8 4.65 -9.92 -1.72
C ARG A 8 5.64 -11.07 -1.68
N GLY A 9 6.02 -11.53 -2.87
CA GLY A 9 6.88 -12.69 -3.06
C GLY A 9 7.76 -12.57 -4.30
N LEU A 10 8.58 -13.60 -4.54
CA LEU A 10 9.42 -13.72 -5.73
C LEU A 10 9.32 -15.15 -6.28
N GLU A 11 9.47 -15.31 -7.58
CA GLU A 11 9.65 -16.61 -8.22
C GLU A 11 11.09 -17.09 -8.00
N ILE A 12 11.26 -18.20 -7.29
CA ILE A 12 12.56 -18.80 -6.99
C ILE A 12 12.50 -20.29 -7.38
N GLY A 13 13.24 -20.66 -8.41
CA GLY A 13 13.29 -22.05 -8.88
C GLY A 13 11.93 -22.58 -9.37
N GLY A 14 11.12 -21.73 -10.01
CA GLY A 14 9.78 -22.07 -10.52
C GLY A 14 8.70 -22.19 -9.43
N LYS A 15 8.97 -21.67 -8.22
CA LYS A 15 8.00 -21.60 -7.12
C LYS A 15 7.89 -20.17 -6.61
N PHE A 16 6.65 -19.71 -6.40
CA PHE A 16 6.39 -18.45 -5.75
C PHE A 16 6.67 -18.53 -4.24
N VAL A 17 7.66 -17.79 -3.77
CA VAL A 17 8.04 -17.71 -2.35
C VAL A 17 7.57 -16.37 -1.78
N SER A 18 6.68 -16.42 -0.78
CA SER A 18 6.16 -15.23 -0.11
C SER A 18 7.13 -14.75 0.98
N PHE A 19 7.45 -13.45 0.97
CA PHE A 19 8.33 -12.83 1.96
C PHE A 19 7.53 -12.04 2.99
N THR A 20 6.48 -11.34 2.55
CA THR A 20 5.66 -10.50 3.43
C THR A 20 4.18 -10.61 3.07
N ALA A 21 3.33 -10.41 4.06
CA ALA A 21 1.91 -10.09 3.90
C ALA A 21 1.73 -8.58 4.10
N ILE A 22 0.91 -7.94 3.27
CA ILE A 22 0.72 -6.50 3.26
C ILE A 22 -0.78 -6.21 3.38
N GLY A 23 -1.15 -5.43 4.40
CA GLY A 23 -2.47 -4.81 4.50
C GLY A 23 -2.39 -3.34 4.13
N VAL A 24 -3.33 -2.87 3.31
CA VAL A 24 -3.50 -1.46 2.91
C VAL A 24 -4.81 -0.97 3.51
N TYR A 25 -4.72 0.07 4.32
CA TYR A 25 -5.83 0.68 5.05
C TYR A 25 -5.98 2.13 4.60
N LEU A 26 -7.23 2.57 4.50
CA LEU A 26 -7.59 3.93 4.12
C LEU A 26 -8.46 4.54 5.22
N GLU A 27 -8.36 5.84 5.45
CA GLU A 27 -9.31 6.60 6.26
C GLU A 27 -10.74 6.48 5.70
N SER A 28 -11.76 6.59 6.55
CA SER A 28 -13.18 6.39 6.17
C SER A 28 -13.60 7.25 4.98
N ASP A 29 -13.13 8.50 4.97
CA ASP A 29 -13.52 9.52 4.00
C ASP A 29 -12.95 9.23 2.60
N ALA A 30 -12.00 8.29 2.49
CA ALA A 30 -11.48 7.84 1.19
C ALA A 30 -12.59 7.31 0.27
N VAL A 31 -13.63 6.68 0.82
CA VAL A 31 -14.73 6.12 0.00
C VAL A 31 -15.51 7.25 -0.69
N SER A 32 -15.92 8.28 0.05
CA SER A 32 -16.67 9.39 -0.52
C SER A 32 -15.84 10.18 -1.53
N VAL A 33 -14.57 10.45 -1.20
CA VAL A 33 -13.65 11.18 -2.10
C VAL A 33 -13.41 10.41 -3.40
N LEU A 34 -13.11 9.10 -3.32
CA LEU A 34 -12.85 8.31 -4.53
C LEU A 34 -14.13 8.07 -5.34
N ALA A 35 -15.30 7.99 -4.70
CA ALA A 35 -16.58 7.81 -5.36
C ALA A 35 -16.95 8.96 -6.30
N GLU A 36 -16.40 10.17 -6.14
CA GLU A 36 -16.63 11.30 -7.06
C GLU A 36 -16.26 10.95 -8.51
N LYS A 37 -15.29 10.05 -8.69
CA LYS A 37 -14.77 9.64 -10.00
C LYS A 37 -14.94 8.16 -10.30
N TRP A 38 -14.86 7.31 -9.28
CA TRP A 38 -14.75 5.86 -9.45
C TRP A 38 -16.02 5.09 -9.09
N LYS A 39 -17.09 5.78 -8.69
CA LYS A 39 -18.38 5.14 -8.40
C LYS A 39 -18.95 4.44 -9.64
N GLY A 40 -19.48 3.23 -9.42
CA GLY A 40 -20.07 2.40 -10.47
C GLY A 40 -19.07 1.64 -11.34
N LYS A 41 -17.75 1.83 -11.11
CA LYS A 41 -16.71 1.03 -11.77
C LYS A 41 -16.60 -0.34 -11.13
N ASP A 42 -16.53 -1.38 -11.98
CA ASP A 42 -16.34 -2.74 -11.49
C ASP A 42 -14.90 -3.00 -11.02
N ALA A 43 -14.69 -4.16 -10.38
CA ALA A 43 -13.40 -4.49 -9.78
C ALA A 43 -12.28 -4.60 -10.82
N GLU A 44 -12.58 -5.12 -12.01
CA GLU A 44 -11.65 -5.30 -13.11
C GLU A 44 -11.23 -3.96 -13.72
N GLU A 45 -12.19 -3.04 -13.95
CA GLU A 45 -11.94 -1.67 -14.39
C GLU A 45 -11.02 -0.93 -13.40
N ILE A 46 -11.31 -1.03 -12.09
CA ILE A 46 -10.51 -0.40 -11.05
C ILE A 46 -9.11 -1.05 -10.98
N ALA A 47 -9.01 -2.37 -11.03
CA ALA A 47 -7.74 -3.09 -10.94
C ALA A 47 -6.79 -2.77 -12.11
N GLY A 48 -7.35 -2.56 -13.31
CA GLY A 48 -6.61 -2.16 -14.51
C GLY A 48 -6.29 -0.67 -14.59
N SER A 49 -6.88 0.17 -13.73
CA SER A 49 -6.73 1.62 -13.80
C SER A 49 -5.50 2.11 -13.04
N PHE A 50 -4.48 2.55 -13.79
CA PHE A 50 -3.34 3.27 -13.20
C PHE A 50 -3.79 4.52 -12.42
N GLU A 51 -4.73 5.27 -12.99
CA GLU A 51 -5.23 6.53 -12.45
C GLU A 51 -5.94 6.33 -11.11
N PHE A 52 -6.65 5.22 -10.91
CA PHE A 52 -7.28 4.91 -9.61
C PHE A 52 -6.24 4.82 -8.50
N PHE A 53 -5.14 4.10 -8.71
CA PHE A 53 -4.10 3.95 -7.70
C PHE A 53 -3.30 5.25 -7.49
N GLN A 54 -3.24 6.12 -8.50
CA GLN A 54 -2.72 7.48 -8.31
C GLN A 54 -3.65 8.31 -7.43
N ASP A 55 -4.96 8.25 -7.66
CA ASP A 55 -5.96 8.96 -6.83
C ASP A 55 -5.95 8.44 -5.39
N VAL A 56 -5.80 7.12 -5.18
CA VAL A 56 -5.58 6.55 -3.84
C VAL A 56 -4.32 7.12 -3.21
N SER A 57 -3.19 7.13 -3.94
CA SER A 57 -1.91 7.57 -3.39
C SER A 57 -1.88 9.06 -3.05
N ALA A 58 -2.42 9.89 -3.95
CA ALA A 58 -2.46 11.34 -3.83
C ALA A 58 -3.67 11.90 -3.07
N GLY A 59 -4.64 11.05 -2.72
CA GLY A 59 -5.91 11.48 -2.14
C GLY A 59 -5.74 12.25 -0.82
N PRO A 60 -6.63 13.21 -0.52
CA PRO A 60 -6.58 14.07 0.67
C PRO A 60 -7.11 13.36 1.93
N PHE A 61 -6.68 12.13 2.15
CA PHE A 61 -7.05 11.29 3.29
C PHE A 61 -5.83 10.49 3.76
N GLU A 62 -5.83 10.07 5.02
CA GLU A 62 -4.76 9.25 5.57
C GLU A 62 -4.80 7.83 4.98
N LYS A 63 -3.61 7.26 4.78
CA LYS A 63 -3.45 5.83 4.50
C LYS A 63 -2.58 5.21 5.56
N PHE A 64 -2.69 3.89 5.66
CA PHE A 64 -1.84 3.10 6.53
C PHE A 64 -1.50 1.78 5.85
N THR A 65 -0.24 1.36 5.92
CA THR A 65 0.14 0.01 5.50
C THR A 65 0.80 -0.73 6.64
N LYS A 66 0.46 -2.02 6.73
CA LYS A 66 1.07 -2.97 7.66
C LYS A 66 1.73 -4.06 6.85
N VAL A 67 3.05 -4.09 6.86
CA VAL A 67 3.87 -5.12 6.21
C VAL A 67 4.30 -6.09 7.29
N THR A 68 3.83 -7.34 7.25
CA THR A 68 4.14 -8.38 8.23
C THR A 68 5.04 -9.44 7.60
N MET A 69 6.11 -9.80 8.29
CA MET A 69 7.10 -10.74 7.76
C MET A 69 6.58 -12.18 7.80
N ILE A 70 6.68 -12.87 6.67
CA ILE A 70 6.51 -14.32 6.56
C ILE A 70 7.88 -15.00 6.69
N LEU A 71 8.87 -14.45 5.98
CA LEU A 71 10.28 -14.83 6.09
C LEU A 71 11.07 -13.69 6.73
N PRO A 72 12.15 -14.00 7.48
CA PRO A 72 12.95 -12.97 8.14
C PRO A 72 13.63 -12.05 7.14
N LEU A 73 13.72 -10.76 7.47
CA LEU A 73 14.46 -9.74 6.73
C LEU A 73 15.19 -8.83 7.73
N SER A 74 16.43 -8.47 7.43
CA SER A 74 17.04 -7.34 8.15
C SER A 74 16.41 -6.02 7.69
N GLY A 75 16.46 -5.00 8.55
CA GLY A 75 15.97 -3.68 8.15
C GLY A 75 16.77 -3.10 6.99
N GLN A 76 18.08 -3.37 6.91
CA GLN A 76 18.90 -3.02 5.76
C GLN A 76 18.40 -3.68 4.46
N GLN A 77 18.15 -4.98 4.45
CA GLN A 77 17.65 -5.69 3.27
C GLN A 77 16.30 -5.12 2.78
N TYR A 78 15.43 -4.79 3.73
CA TYR A 78 14.13 -4.18 3.43
C TYR A 78 14.31 -2.77 2.87
N SER A 79 15.05 -1.91 3.59
CA SER A 79 15.14 -0.48 3.28
C SER A 79 15.91 -0.24 1.99
N GLU A 80 16.99 -0.98 1.72
CA GLU A 80 17.72 -0.90 0.46
C GLU A 80 16.81 -1.21 -0.72
N LYS A 81 16.07 -2.31 -0.67
CA LYS A 81 15.21 -2.71 -1.78
C LYS A 81 14.12 -1.69 -2.09
N VAL A 82 13.53 -1.12 -1.04
CA VAL A 82 12.49 -0.10 -1.18
C VAL A 82 13.09 1.20 -1.72
N SER A 83 14.20 1.68 -1.13
CA SER A 83 14.86 2.93 -1.54
C SER A 83 15.40 2.86 -2.98
N GLU A 84 15.97 1.73 -3.41
CA GLU A 84 16.44 1.54 -4.79
C GLU A 84 15.32 1.79 -5.81
N ASN A 85 14.14 1.22 -5.58
CA ASN A 85 12.99 1.39 -6.46
C ASN A 85 12.53 2.86 -6.50
N CYS A 86 12.53 3.55 -5.35
CA CYS A 86 12.14 4.95 -5.25
C CYS A 86 13.10 5.87 -6.02
N VAL A 87 14.40 5.71 -5.78
CA VAL A 87 15.45 6.52 -6.42
C VAL A 87 15.49 6.28 -7.93
N ALA A 88 15.36 5.02 -8.37
CA ALA A 88 15.32 4.70 -9.80
C ALA A 88 14.13 5.38 -10.49
N PHE A 89 12.95 5.35 -9.86
CA PHE A 89 11.76 6.02 -10.38
C PHE A 89 11.96 7.54 -10.50
N TRP A 90 12.39 8.22 -9.43
CA TRP A 90 12.59 9.67 -9.46
C TRP A 90 13.65 10.13 -10.44
N LYS A 91 14.73 9.35 -10.61
CA LYS A 91 15.75 9.63 -11.64
C LYS A 91 15.17 9.50 -13.04
N ALA A 92 14.33 8.49 -13.28
CA ALA A 92 13.71 8.28 -14.59
C ALA A 92 12.75 9.43 -15.00
N ILE A 93 12.04 10.02 -14.03
CA ILE A 93 11.12 11.14 -14.28
C ILE A 93 11.73 12.52 -14.02
N GLY A 94 13.02 12.60 -13.67
CA GLY A 94 13.75 13.86 -13.48
C GLY A 94 13.38 14.63 -12.21
N THR A 95 12.86 13.97 -11.17
CA THR A 95 12.41 14.60 -9.92
C THR A 95 13.27 14.26 -8.70
N TYR A 96 14.45 13.68 -8.89
CA TYR A 96 15.34 13.33 -7.78
C TYR A 96 16.20 14.52 -7.37
N THR A 97 15.90 15.14 -6.22
CA THR A 97 16.66 16.28 -5.67
C THR A 97 17.37 15.91 -4.36
N ASP A 98 18.14 16.85 -3.81
CA ASP A 98 18.80 16.70 -2.50
C ASP A 98 17.77 16.45 -1.37
N ALA A 99 16.54 16.96 -1.49
CA ALA A 99 15.48 16.71 -0.52
C ALA A 99 15.03 15.24 -0.53
N GLU A 100 14.89 14.63 -1.72
CA GLU A 100 14.59 13.20 -1.85
C GLU A 100 15.76 12.34 -1.38
N ALA A 101 16.99 12.74 -1.68
CA ALA A 101 18.19 12.05 -1.22
C ALA A 101 18.27 12.01 0.31
N ALA A 102 18.11 13.15 0.98
CA ALA A 102 18.12 13.23 2.44
C ALA A 102 16.95 12.44 3.08
N ALA A 103 15.78 12.44 2.45
CA ALA A 103 14.64 11.64 2.90
C ALA A 103 14.91 10.13 2.80
N VAL A 104 15.60 9.68 1.73
CA VAL A 104 16.02 8.29 1.55
C VAL A 104 17.09 7.88 2.56
N GLU A 105 18.06 8.75 2.84
CA GLU A 105 19.07 8.50 3.87
C GLU A 105 18.42 8.32 5.25
N LYS A 106 17.57 9.26 5.65
CA LYS A 106 16.80 9.15 6.90
C LYS A 106 15.94 7.89 6.95
N PHE A 107 15.32 7.52 5.83
CA PHE A 107 14.57 6.27 5.72
C PHE A 107 15.47 5.06 5.96
N LYS A 108 16.68 5.02 5.39
CA LYS A 108 17.62 3.90 5.60
C LYS A 108 18.14 3.82 7.03
N GLU A 109 18.55 4.95 7.61
CA GLU A 109 19.08 5.05 8.98
C GLU A 109 18.11 4.47 10.02
N VAL A 110 16.82 4.73 9.86
CA VAL A 110 15.77 4.26 10.78
C VAL A 110 15.64 2.73 10.76
N PHE A 111 15.98 2.08 9.64
CA PHE A 111 15.91 0.62 9.49
C PHE A 111 17.25 -0.07 9.78
N GLU A 112 18.37 0.65 9.81
CA GLU A 112 19.70 0.06 10.04
C GLU A 112 19.80 -0.81 11.30
N PRO A 113 19.30 -0.39 12.48
CA PRO A 113 19.42 -1.20 13.70
C PRO A 113 18.40 -2.36 13.77
N GLU A 114 17.48 -2.46 12.82
CA GLU A 114 16.31 -3.33 12.91
C GLU A 114 16.53 -4.70 12.29
N ASN A 115 15.86 -5.69 12.87
CA ASN A 115 15.74 -7.04 12.29
C ASN A 115 14.31 -7.55 12.48
N PHE A 116 13.73 -8.07 11.41
CA PHE A 116 12.32 -8.42 11.34
C PHE A 116 12.16 -9.95 11.25
N PRO A 117 12.01 -10.66 12.39
CA PRO A 117 11.68 -12.08 12.39
C PRO A 117 10.25 -12.31 11.85
N PRO A 118 9.88 -13.55 11.46
CA PRO A 118 8.50 -13.87 11.10
C PRO A 118 7.48 -13.39 12.15
N GLY A 119 6.38 -12.80 11.68
CA GLY A 119 5.33 -12.22 12.53
C GLY A 119 5.56 -10.76 12.93
N SER A 120 6.79 -10.26 12.90
CA SER A 120 7.06 -8.83 13.11
C SER A 120 6.49 -7.99 11.96
N SER A 121 6.23 -6.71 12.22
CA SER A 121 5.62 -5.79 11.27
C SER A 121 6.33 -4.45 11.17
N ILE A 122 6.39 -3.94 9.95
CA ILE A 122 6.72 -2.55 9.62
C ILE A 122 5.40 -1.86 9.34
N LEU A 123 5.21 -0.68 9.91
CA LEU A 123 3.98 0.08 9.78
C LEU A 123 4.28 1.46 9.22
N PHE A 124 3.53 1.87 8.20
CA PHE A 124 3.64 3.18 7.58
C PHE A 124 2.32 3.92 7.67
N THR A 125 2.33 5.13 8.20
CA THR A 125 1.19 6.05 8.12
C THR A 125 1.54 7.17 7.14
N TYR A 126 0.65 7.38 6.18
CA TYR A 126 0.82 8.32 5.07
C TYR A 126 -0.10 9.51 5.30
N SER A 127 0.46 10.60 5.80
CA SER A 127 -0.31 11.82 6.04
C SER A 127 -0.73 12.45 4.70
N PRO A 128 -1.97 12.97 4.58
CA PRO A 128 -2.40 13.73 3.41
C PRO A 128 -1.56 15.02 3.20
N THR A 129 -0.87 15.50 4.23
CA THR A 129 0.04 16.66 4.13
C THR A 129 1.43 16.30 3.58
N GLY A 130 1.73 15.02 3.38
CA GLY A 130 2.96 14.55 2.74
C GLY A 130 4.04 14.03 3.68
N SER A 131 3.73 13.77 4.95
CA SER A 131 4.65 13.13 5.90
C SER A 131 4.45 11.62 5.97
N LEU A 132 5.55 10.88 6.18
CA LEU A 132 5.57 9.44 6.37
C LEU A 132 5.96 9.14 7.83
N THR A 133 5.02 8.62 8.61
CA THR A 133 5.32 8.10 9.94
C THR A 133 5.67 6.61 9.82
N ILE A 134 6.77 6.20 10.45
CA ILE A 134 7.23 4.82 10.46
C ILE A 134 7.14 4.28 11.88
N ALA A 135 6.65 3.07 12.03
CA ALA A 135 6.66 2.33 13.28
C ALA A 135 7.05 0.88 13.05
N PHE A 136 7.49 0.21 14.12
CA PHE A 136 7.87 -1.20 14.10
C PHE A 136 7.12 -1.94 15.21
N SER A 137 6.82 -3.21 14.97
CA SER A 137 6.17 -4.09 15.93
C SER A 137 6.78 -5.48 15.91
N LYS A 138 7.06 -6.03 17.09
CA LYS A 138 7.65 -7.37 17.25
C LYS A 138 6.60 -8.49 17.21
N ASP A 139 5.37 -8.19 17.64
CA ASP A 139 4.26 -9.15 17.79
C ASP A 139 3.13 -8.93 16.78
N GLY A 140 3.28 -7.94 15.89
CA GLY A 140 2.28 -7.58 14.90
C GLY A 140 1.15 -6.70 15.45
N SER A 141 1.22 -6.23 16.70
CA SER A 141 0.34 -5.16 17.19
C SER A 141 0.63 -3.83 16.46
N VAL A 142 -0.31 -2.89 16.53
CA VAL A 142 -0.10 -1.51 16.05
C VAL A 142 0.30 -0.66 17.26
N PRO A 143 1.52 -0.10 17.31
CA PRO A 143 1.95 0.74 18.42
C PRO A 143 1.22 2.09 18.42
N GLU A 144 1.08 2.71 19.59
CA GLU A 144 0.41 4.02 19.73
C GLU A 144 1.19 5.17 19.08
N ALA A 145 2.52 5.05 18.99
CA ALA A 145 3.40 6.08 18.44
C ALA A 145 4.36 5.51 17.38
N GLY A 146 4.70 6.35 16.41
CA GLY A 146 5.77 6.08 15.45
C GLY A 146 7.16 6.25 16.06
N VAL A 147 8.16 5.61 15.45
CA VAL A 147 9.57 5.77 15.83
C VAL A 147 10.23 6.96 15.11
N THR A 148 9.67 7.39 13.98
CA THR A 148 10.14 8.57 13.24
C THR A 148 9.04 9.11 12.33
N VAL A 149 9.22 10.37 11.91
CA VAL A 149 8.43 11.03 10.88
C VAL A 149 9.40 11.62 9.84
N ILE A 150 9.14 11.34 8.57
CA ILE A 150 9.90 11.88 7.43
C ILE A 150 8.99 12.85 6.66
N GLU A 151 9.36 14.12 6.67
CA GLU A 151 8.66 15.21 5.98
C GLU A 151 9.13 15.28 4.52
N ASN A 152 8.64 14.38 3.68
CA ASN A 152 8.89 14.43 2.24
C ASN A 152 7.71 13.80 1.46
N LYS A 153 6.95 14.65 0.75
CA LYS A 153 5.75 14.23 0.02
C LYS A 153 6.04 13.21 -1.07
N ALA A 154 7.17 13.33 -1.75
CA ALA A 154 7.56 12.40 -2.81
C ALA A 154 7.82 11.00 -2.22
N LEU A 155 8.58 10.91 -1.13
CA LEU A 155 8.87 9.66 -0.42
C LEU A 155 7.57 9.02 0.10
N THR A 156 6.73 9.81 0.78
CA THR A 156 5.45 9.33 1.31
C THR A 156 4.61 8.67 0.22
N ARG A 157 4.49 9.33 -0.94
CA ARG A 157 3.72 8.81 -2.07
C ARG A 157 4.35 7.55 -2.67
N VAL A 158 5.65 7.58 -2.98
CA VAL A 158 6.30 6.47 -3.70
C VAL A 158 6.36 5.19 -2.87
N ILE A 159 6.39 5.29 -1.53
CA ILE A 159 6.37 4.09 -0.66
C ILE A 159 5.04 3.34 -0.82
N LEU A 160 3.90 4.03 -0.88
CA LEU A 160 2.61 3.38 -1.16
C LEU A 160 2.53 2.87 -2.61
N GLU A 161 2.99 3.68 -3.58
CA GLU A 161 3.02 3.27 -4.99
C GLU A 161 3.94 2.06 -5.23
N SER A 162 5.00 1.88 -4.43
CA SER A 162 5.85 0.70 -4.49
C SER A 162 5.09 -0.59 -4.18
N ILE A 163 3.93 -0.51 -3.49
CA ILE A 163 3.08 -1.64 -3.14
C ILE A 163 1.97 -1.83 -4.18
N ILE A 164 1.18 -0.78 -4.45
CA ILE A 164 -0.07 -0.85 -5.23
C ILE A 164 -0.04 -0.09 -6.57
N GLY A 165 1.06 0.58 -6.89
CA GLY A 165 1.20 1.35 -8.13
C GLY A 165 1.24 0.48 -9.38
N GLU A 166 1.55 1.08 -10.53
CA GLU A 166 1.67 0.36 -11.81
C GLU A 166 2.67 -0.80 -11.72
N HIS A 167 3.85 -0.52 -11.16
CA HIS A 167 4.93 -1.48 -10.94
C HIS A 167 5.00 -1.94 -9.48
N GLY A 168 3.86 -1.93 -8.78
CA GLY A 168 3.78 -2.30 -7.38
C GLY A 168 4.16 -3.76 -7.13
N VAL A 169 4.82 -4.02 -6.01
CA VAL A 169 5.38 -5.35 -5.66
C VAL A 169 4.32 -6.36 -5.19
N SER A 170 3.07 -5.93 -4.96
CA SER A 170 1.99 -6.81 -4.51
C SER A 170 0.75 -6.70 -5.41
N PRO A 171 0.73 -7.40 -6.57
CA PRO A 171 -0.46 -7.50 -7.42
C PRO A 171 -1.68 -8.02 -6.65
N ALA A 172 -1.47 -8.90 -5.67
CA ALA A 172 -2.52 -9.43 -4.81
C ALA A 172 -3.18 -8.33 -3.95
N ALA A 173 -2.39 -7.46 -3.31
CA ALA A 173 -2.93 -6.35 -2.53
C ALA A 173 -3.63 -5.32 -3.42
N LYS A 174 -3.07 -5.04 -4.60
CA LYS A 174 -3.66 -4.15 -5.61
C LYS A 174 -5.03 -4.64 -6.06
N LYS A 175 -5.15 -5.92 -6.43
CA LYS A 175 -6.43 -6.54 -6.82
C LYS A 175 -7.43 -6.54 -5.67
N SER A 176 -7.00 -6.94 -4.47
CA SER A 176 -7.86 -6.94 -3.27
C SER A 176 -8.41 -5.54 -2.96
N LEU A 177 -7.58 -4.51 -3.06
CA LEU A 177 -7.99 -3.12 -2.87
C LEU A 177 -9.03 -2.69 -3.92
N ALA A 178 -8.78 -2.99 -5.20
CA ALA A 178 -9.71 -2.66 -6.27
C ALA A 178 -11.10 -3.28 -6.07
N THR A 179 -11.16 -4.58 -5.79
CA THR A 179 -12.41 -5.30 -5.55
C THR A 179 -13.21 -4.68 -4.41
N ARG A 180 -12.58 -4.47 -3.26
CA ARG A 180 -13.26 -3.93 -2.08
C ARG A 180 -13.70 -2.49 -2.26
N MET A 181 -12.89 -1.68 -2.97
CA MET A 181 -13.26 -0.30 -3.25
C MET A 181 -14.44 -0.21 -4.24
N SER A 182 -14.50 -1.08 -5.25
CA SER A 182 -15.68 -1.21 -6.11
C SER A 182 -16.95 -1.47 -5.29
N GLU A 183 -16.89 -2.43 -4.36
CA GLU A 183 -18.00 -2.75 -3.45
C GLU A 183 -18.40 -1.57 -2.55
N PHE A 184 -17.41 -0.89 -1.94
CA PHE A 184 -17.69 0.25 -1.06
C PHE A 184 -18.30 1.44 -1.80
N MET A 185 -17.92 1.67 -3.06
CA MET A 185 -18.42 2.80 -3.85
C MET A 185 -19.73 2.49 -4.58
N GLY A 186 -20.00 1.21 -4.91
CA GLY A 186 -21.27 0.77 -5.54
C GLY A 186 -22.50 0.89 -4.62
N GLY A 187 -22.29 0.91 -3.30
CA GLY A 187 -23.36 1.05 -2.32
C GLY A 187 -24.10 -0.27 -2.01
N VAL A 188 -24.74 -0.35 -0.85
CA VAL A 188 -25.41 -1.56 -0.33
C VAL A 188 -26.61 -2.00 -1.17
N GLU A 189 -27.19 -1.13 -1.99
CA GLU A 189 -28.36 -1.46 -2.82
C GLU A 189 -28.01 -2.30 -4.06
N GLU A 190 -26.90 -2.00 -4.75
CA GLU A 190 -26.48 -2.80 -5.92
C GLU A 190 -26.06 -4.23 -5.53
N VAL A 191 -25.49 -4.42 -4.33
CA VAL A 191 -25.15 -5.75 -3.82
C VAL A 191 -26.41 -6.58 -3.56
N LYS A 192 -27.48 -5.96 -3.08
CA LYS A 192 -28.79 -6.64 -2.89
C LYS A 192 -29.44 -6.99 -4.21
N GLU A 193 -29.40 -6.11 -5.21
CA GLU A 193 -29.91 -6.38 -6.55
C GLU A 193 -29.13 -7.50 -7.25
N ARG A 194 -27.79 -7.50 -7.21
CA ARG A 194 -26.98 -8.58 -7.81
C ARG A 194 -27.27 -9.94 -7.19
N VAL A 195 -27.41 -10.01 -5.86
CA VAL A 195 -27.76 -11.26 -5.15
C VAL A 195 -29.17 -11.74 -5.52
N GLN A 196 -30.13 -10.83 -5.71
CA GLN A 196 -31.47 -11.20 -6.17
C GLN A 196 -31.47 -11.71 -7.62
N VAL A 197 -30.68 -11.09 -8.50
CA VAL A 197 -30.57 -11.50 -9.92
C VAL A 197 -29.91 -12.88 -10.04
N GLU A 198 -28.83 -13.16 -9.32
CA GLU A 198 -28.20 -14.49 -9.32
C GLU A 198 -29.15 -15.59 -8.79
N GLN A 199 -29.94 -15.29 -7.76
CA GLN A 199 -30.92 -16.25 -7.24
C GLN A 199 -32.07 -16.52 -8.22
N ALA A 200 -32.46 -15.53 -9.04
CA ALA A 200 -33.50 -15.68 -10.05
C ALA A 200 -33.05 -16.47 -11.29
N VAL A 201 -31.74 -16.53 -11.56
CA VAL A 201 -31.18 -17.29 -12.70
C VAL A 201 -31.00 -18.77 -12.38
N ILE A 202 -31.00 -19.14 -11.09
CA ILE A 202 -30.82 -20.52 -10.61
C ILE A 202 -32.17 -21.21 -10.31
N ALA A 203 -33.29 -20.48 -10.40
CA ALA A 203 -34.66 -20.99 -10.23
C ALA A 203 -35.32 -21.33 -11.58
#